data_AF-A0A1G1W164-F1
#
_entry.id   AF-A0A1G1W164-F1
#
_cell.length_a   1.000
_cell.length_b   1.000
_cell.length_c   1.000
_cell.angle_alpha   90.00
_cell.angle_beta   90.00
_cell.angle_gamma   90.00
#
_symmetry.space_group_name_H-M   'P 1'
#
loop_
_entity.id
_entity.type
_entity.pdbx_description
1 polymer ?
#
loop_
_entity_poly.entity_id
_entity_poly.type
_entity_poly.pdbx_seq_one_letter_code
_entity_poly.pdbx_strand_id
1 'polypeptide(L)'
;MRALSDIRQTINPPYSGRDLLIILGVLVILVSIPLTTLLSLQRLSTTPKAATSTIEFDSASSKAGTHVSSLTWPHNVGFGDDRILVVGVSFYNNPLTAVTGVTYNGTASTQIGWSETIDNYFRIYLFRLVAPSIGTHSVVVTFSGQTSYIAAGATSWFGVHQTTPTGPFAAAHGFTSSIASVSVNSAIGEVVVDVLGAIPNPVVTAGSNQIGRWNTTDGYTRGAGSSEQSSGPSVTMSWTLDPPREWAIGAVPLKPAPAPEPPPPPAPTANIKANDLDGPITITYNTAAKITWTSTNADNGCSVSPTGWTGTSNTVGVSTGNLTSNKTYTLSCSNAGGSASDSVTVNVSTPPKPTVSIQANPASITSGQSSTLSWSCTPNDGTVSVGISSTSPPNIGTVSCNGSKTVTPGSSISYTAIASGPGGTSDPAYTSITVDNKPPPAPPKPSVPKPPSLGAGTLDSLQLEISVPYLIGKLKTKIEVGGVSKEVEITGGDKSYTLDLKGNNLSLNKEYNLAVTSEKTLVRKVKFTPTSAPTNLKVSDLILGDLNQDNKIDSTDQLSLVNSTAKQNLNGDINDDKVVNSFDWAILLTNFGKNGD
;
A
#
# COMPACT_ATOMS: atom_id res chain seq x y z
N MET A 1 23.34 3.37 -46.87
CA MET A 1 23.98 4.15 -47.96
C MET A 1 23.85 3.50 -49.35
N ARG A 2 22.70 2.90 -49.69
CA ARG A 2 22.34 2.46 -51.07
C ARG A 2 20.85 2.72 -51.36
N ALA A 3 20.34 3.85 -50.91
CA ALA A 3 18.95 4.27 -51.11
C ALA A 3 18.83 5.78 -51.43
N LEU A 4 19.90 6.37 -51.98
CA LEU A 4 19.99 7.80 -52.31
C LEU A 4 20.46 8.06 -53.75
N SER A 5 20.67 7.03 -54.57
CA SER A 5 21.06 7.21 -55.99
C SER A 5 19.90 7.26 -56.98
N ASP A 6 18.68 6.85 -56.59
CA ASP A 6 17.58 6.65 -57.54
C ASP A 6 16.59 7.83 -57.61
N ILE A 7 16.92 8.97 -56.99
CA ILE A 7 16.16 10.22 -57.13
C ILE A 7 17.01 11.25 -57.89
N ARG A 8 17.48 10.88 -59.10
CA ARG A 8 18.14 11.82 -60.02
C ARG A 8 17.83 11.60 -61.50
N GLN A 9 16.77 10.87 -61.83
CA GLN A 9 16.28 10.75 -63.21
C GLN A 9 14.78 10.97 -63.31
N THR A 10 14.30 12.12 -62.86
CA THR A 10 13.12 12.73 -63.48
C THR A 10 13.14 14.21 -63.13
N ILE A 11 12.67 15.03 -64.06
CA ILE A 11 12.55 16.49 -63.99
C ILE A 11 13.71 17.25 -64.67
N ASN A 12 13.51 17.49 -65.96
CA ASN A 12 13.81 18.78 -66.59
C ASN A 12 12.54 19.26 -67.33
N PRO A 13 12.37 20.58 -67.58
CA PRO A 13 11.13 21.30 -67.27
C PRO A 13 10.33 21.73 -68.54
N PRO A 14 9.14 22.38 -68.39
CA PRO A 14 9.13 23.83 -68.13
C PRO A 14 7.99 24.25 -67.17
N TYR A 15 8.30 24.75 -65.96
CA TYR A 15 7.35 25.53 -65.17
C TYR A 15 8.00 26.81 -64.64
N SER A 16 7.23 27.90 -64.68
CA SER A 16 7.66 29.28 -64.52
C SER A 16 7.94 29.66 -63.06
N GLY A 17 8.78 30.70 -62.85
CA GLY A 17 9.30 31.14 -61.56
C GLY A 17 8.31 31.61 -60.48
N ARG A 18 6.99 31.40 -60.63
CA ARG A 18 6.01 31.60 -59.54
C ARG A 18 5.74 30.32 -58.72
N ASP A 19 6.03 29.13 -59.24
CA ASP A 19 5.76 27.86 -58.54
C ASP A 19 6.91 27.46 -57.57
N LEU A 20 8.08 28.08 -57.70
CA LEU A 20 9.22 27.83 -56.80
C LEU A 20 9.11 28.57 -55.44
N LEU A 21 8.23 29.59 -55.35
CA LEU A 21 8.05 30.37 -54.12
C LEU A 21 7.04 29.72 -53.15
N ILE A 22 6.18 28.82 -53.63
CA ILE A 22 5.23 28.06 -52.79
C ILE A 22 5.92 26.83 -52.18
N ILE A 23 6.93 26.26 -52.86
CA ILE A 23 7.65 25.06 -52.42
C ILE A 23 8.73 25.38 -51.35
N LEU A 24 9.28 26.60 -51.33
CA LEU A 24 10.22 27.04 -50.28
C LEU A 24 9.54 27.58 -49.01
N GLY A 25 8.26 27.97 -49.08
CA GLY A 25 7.48 28.40 -47.90
C GLY A 25 6.98 27.25 -47.01
N VAL A 26 6.86 26.04 -47.56
CA VAL A 26 6.38 24.85 -46.83
C VAL A 26 7.54 24.09 -46.15
N LEU A 27 8.79 24.32 -46.57
CA LEU A 27 9.97 23.63 -46.01
C LEU A 27 10.56 24.31 -44.75
N VAL A 28 10.12 25.53 -44.40
CA VAL A 28 10.63 26.30 -43.23
C VAL A 28 9.73 26.22 -41.99
N ILE A 29 8.56 25.57 -42.08
CA ILE A 29 7.63 25.39 -40.94
C ILE A 29 7.82 24.04 -40.21
N LEU A 30 8.73 23.17 -40.66
CA LEU A 30 8.94 21.83 -40.10
C LEU A 30 10.12 21.66 -39.13
N VAL A 31 10.80 22.74 -38.71
CA VAL A 31 11.98 22.64 -37.80
C VAL A 31 11.86 23.47 -36.52
N SER A 32 10.65 23.80 -36.02
CA SER A 32 10.53 24.53 -34.75
C SER A 32 9.18 24.31 -34.03
N ILE A 33 8.91 23.09 -33.57
CA ILE A 33 7.84 22.86 -32.57
C ILE A 33 8.39 21.94 -31.48
N PRO A 34 8.33 22.31 -30.18
CA PRO A 34 8.85 21.49 -29.11
C PRO A 34 8.00 20.24 -28.91
N LEU A 35 8.71 19.13 -28.66
CA LEU A 35 8.19 17.80 -28.41
C LEU A 35 7.49 17.73 -27.03
N THR A 36 6.19 18.02 -26.97
CA THR A 36 5.31 17.53 -25.88
C THR A 36 3.84 17.51 -26.32
N THR A 37 3.15 16.43 -25.94
CA THR A 37 1.71 16.11 -26.05
C THR A 37 1.16 15.69 -27.42
N LEU A 38 1.30 14.40 -27.72
CA LEU A 38 0.39 13.67 -28.62
C LEU A 38 -0.07 12.37 -27.93
N LEU A 39 -1.02 12.48 -27.00
CA LEU A 39 -1.91 11.37 -26.64
C LEU A 39 -3.33 11.94 -26.63
N SER A 40 -4.11 11.68 -27.69
CA SER A 40 -5.41 11.01 -27.57
C SER A 40 -6.10 10.91 -28.93
N LEU A 41 -6.78 9.78 -29.12
CA LEU A 41 -7.68 9.41 -30.22
C LEU A 41 -7.03 8.96 -31.54
N GLN A 42 -6.37 7.80 -31.49
CA GLN A 42 -6.70 6.75 -32.46
C GLN A 42 -7.26 5.56 -31.70
N ARG A 43 -8.60 5.45 -31.63
CA ARG A 43 -9.24 4.16 -31.34
C ARG A 43 -9.04 3.31 -32.59
N LEU A 44 -7.94 2.55 -32.64
CA LEU A 44 -7.91 1.38 -33.52
C LEU A 44 -9.00 0.43 -33.02
N SER A 45 -9.96 0.15 -33.90
CA SER A 45 -10.78 -1.05 -33.78
C SER A 45 -9.86 -2.27 -33.94
N THR A 46 -9.22 -2.70 -32.85
CA THR A 46 -8.59 -4.02 -32.79
C THR A 46 -9.60 -5.01 -32.24
N THR A 47 -10.36 -5.65 -33.13
CA THR A 47 -10.59 -7.07 -32.89
C THR A 47 -9.23 -7.74 -33.12
N PRO A 48 -8.57 -8.29 -32.09
CA PRO A 48 -7.36 -9.08 -32.33
C PRO A 48 -7.82 -10.34 -33.05
N LYS A 49 -7.76 -10.33 -34.39
CA LYS A 49 -7.69 -11.59 -35.11
C LYS A 49 -6.32 -12.16 -34.78
N ALA A 50 -6.28 -13.11 -33.85
CA ALA A 50 -5.09 -13.89 -33.53
C ALA A 50 -4.58 -14.53 -34.83
N ALA A 51 -3.64 -13.86 -35.51
CA ALA A 51 -2.97 -14.41 -36.66
C ALA A 51 -1.92 -15.37 -36.11
N THR A 52 -2.19 -16.67 -36.19
CA THR A 52 -1.16 -17.70 -35.96
C THR A 52 0.07 -17.37 -36.79
N SER A 53 1.26 -17.57 -36.23
CA SER A 53 2.50 -17.35 -36.97
C SER A 53 2.53 -18.20 -38.25
N THR A 54 3.06 -17.65 -39.35
CA THR A 54 3.24 -18.39 -40.60
C THR A 54 4.48 -19.27 -40.48
N ILE A 55 4.38 -20.54 -40.87
CA ILE A 55 5.55 -21.42 -40.95
C ILE A 55 6.37 -21.03 -42.18
N GLU A 56 7.66 -20.76 -41.97
CA GLU A 56 8.58 -20.38 -43.04
C GLU A 56 9.69 -21.41 -43.20
N PHE A 57 10.06 -21.68 -44.45
CA PHE A 57 11.22 -22.51 -44.78
C PHE A 57 12.51 -21.71 -44.54
N ASP A 58 13.47 -22.34 -43.87
CA ASP A 58 14.80 -21.77 -43.65
C ASP A 58 15.83 -22.35 -44.63
N SER A 59 16.21 -23.62 -44.46
CA SER A 59 17.24 -24.23 -45.30
C SER A 59 17.05 -25.73 -45.51
N ALA A 60 17.76 -26.29 -46.49
CA ALA A 60 17.84 -27.72 -46.74
C ALA A 60 19.28 -28.17 -47.01
N SER A 61 19.60 -29.40 -46.66
CA SER A 61 20.90 -30.04 -46.90
C SER A 61 20.71 -31.54 -47.06
N SER A 62 21.63 -32.23 -47.74
CA SER A 62 21.56 -33.69 -47.84
C SER A 62 22.93 -34.31 -48.06
N LYS A 63 23.04 -35.60 -47.78
CA LYS A 63 24.23 -36.42 -48.05
C LYS A 63 23.82 -37.86 -48.32
N ALA A 64 24.63 -38.56 -49.11
CA ALA A 64 24.51 -39.99 -49.35
C ALA A 64 25.83 -40.71 -49.02
N GLY A 65 25.78 -42.03 -48.89
CA GLY A 65 26.95 -42.85 -48.57
C GLY A 65 26.71 -44.34 -48.78
N THR A 66 27.80 -45.12 -48.70
CA THR A 66 27.77 -46.58 -48.80
C THR A 66 28.61 -47.20 -47.69
N HIS A 67 28.20 -48.36 -47.18
CA HIS A 67 28.92 -49.11 -46.13
C HIS A 67 29.28 -48.29 -44.89
N VAL A 68 28.34 -47.47 -44.39
CA VAL A 68 28.57 -46.57 -43.25
C VAL A 68 27.87 -47.04 -41.97
N SER A 69 28.53 -46.86 -40.82
CA SER A 69 27.90 -46.97 -39.49
C SER A 69 27.41 -45.62 -38.97
N SER A 70 27.84 -44.52 -39.60
CA SER A 70 27.35 -43.17 -39.34
C SER A 70 27.47 -42.30 -40.59
N LEU A 71 26.49 -41.41 -40.79
CA LEU A 71 26.49 -40.40 -41.84
C LEU A 71 26.47 -39.01 -41.21
N THR A 72 27.46 -38.18 -41.54
CA THR A 72 27.61 -36.80 -41.01
C THR A 72 27.70 -35.78 -42.13
N TRP A 73 26.96 -34.68 -42.02
CA TRP A 73 27.01 -33.54 -42.96
C TRP A 73 26.68 -32.21 -42.28
N PRO A 74 27.10 -31.06 -42.83
CA PRO A 74 26.77 -29.75 -42.28
C PRO A 74 25.34 -29.32 -42.67
N HIS A 75 24.62 -28.70 -41.75
CA HIS A 75 23.35 -28.02 -41.99
C HIS A 75 23.33 -26.66 -41.29
N ASN A 76 22.74 -25.65 -41.93
CA ASN A 76 22.68 -24.29 -41.40
C ASN A 76 21.26 -23.96 -40.91
N VAL A 77 21.14 -23.57 -39.65
CA VAL A 77 19.89 -23.03 -39.08
C VAL A 77 20.00 -21.52 -38.96
N GLY A 78 19.09 -20.78 -39.60
CA GLY A 78 19.05 -19.31 -39.60
C GLY A 78 18.49 -18.68 -38.32
N PHE A 79 18.41 -17.35 -38.31
CA PHE A 79 18.05 -16.50 -37.15
C PHE A 79 16.53 -16.29 -36.95
N GLY A 80 15.69 -17.28 -37.26
CA GLY A 80 14.26 -17.18 -37.01
C GLY A 80 13.84 -17.65 -35.61
N ASP A 81 12.66 -17.21 -35.18
CA ASP A 81 12.00 -17.68 -33.97
C ASP A 81 11.29 -19.02 -34.22
N ASP A 82 10.98 -19.73 -33.12
CA ASP A 82 10.18 -20.96 -33.17
C ASP A 82 10.71 -22.01 -34.16
N ARG A 83 11.99 -22.33 -34.01
CA ARG A 83 12.74 -23.17 -34.95
C ARG A 83 12.42 -24.65 -34.81
N ILE A 84 12.48 -25.37 -35.92
CA ILE A 84 12.54 -26.83 -35.94
C ILE A 84 13.49 -27.32 -37.03
N LEU A 85 14.21 -28.41 -36.75
CA LEU A 85 14.98 -29.17 -37.72
C LEU A 85 14.28 -30.51 -37.95
N VAL A 86 14.06 -30.89 -39.20
CA VAL A 86 13.49 -32.19 -39.59
C VAL A 86 14.53 -32.95 -40.42
N VAL A 87 14.83 -34.19 -40.03
CA VAL A 87 15.81 -35.06 -40.70
C VAL A 87 15.12 -36.30 -41.26
N GLY A 88 15.20 -36.49 -42.56
CA GLY A 88 14.77 -37.70 -43.26
C GLY A 88 15.95 -38.60 -43.57
N VAL A 89 15.80 -39.90 -43.32
CA VAL A 89 16.81 -40.93 -43.59
C VAL A 89 16.19 -42.04 -44.39
N SER A 90 16.81 -42.41 -45.52
CA SER A 90 16.38 -43.51 -46.39
C SER A 90 17.59 -44.44 -46.60
N PHE A 91 17.50 -45.72 -46.24
CA PHE A 91 18.63 -46.63 -46.37
C PHE A 91 18.22 -48.07 -46.70
N TYR A 92 19.16 -48.79 -47.29
CA TYR A 92 19.05 -50.21 -47.62
C TYR A 92 20.12 -51.01 -46.86
N ASN A 93 19.73 -52.15 -46.29
CA ASN A 93 20.66 -53.15 -45.77
C ASN A 93 20.00 -54.53 -45.69
N ASN A 94 20.78 -55.58 -45.95
CA ASN A 94 20.36 -56.96 -45.75
C ASN A 94 21.43 -57.74 -44.96
N PRO A 95 21.15 -58.18 -43.71
CA PRO A 95 19.91 -57.99 -42.95
C PRO A 95 19.72 -56.54 -42.51
N LEU A 96 18.49 -56.11 -42.24
CA LEU A 96 18.20 -54.72 -41.91
C LEU A 96 18.87 -54.25 -40.61
N THR A 97 19.44 -53.04 -40.64
CA THR A 97 19.96 -52.33 -39.45
C THR A 97 18.96 -51.23 -39.03
N ALA A 98 19.13 -50.63 -37.85
CA ALA A 98 18.27 -49.55 -37.36
C ALA A 98 19.07 -48.26 -37.14
N VAL A 99 18.39 -47.12 -37.26
CA VAL A 99 18.93 -45.83 -36.79
C VAL A 99 18.90 -45.84 -35.27
N THR A 100 20.06 -45.65 -34.62
CA THR A 100 20.19 -45.60 -33.16
C THR A 100 20.13 -44.18 -32.61
N GLY A 101 20.37 -43.18 -33.45
CA GLY A 101 20.30 -41.79 -33.03
C GLY A 101 20.56 -40.82 -34.17
N VAL A 102 19.89 -39.68 -34.11
CA VAL A 102 20.15 -38.50 -34.94
C VAL A 102 20.47 -37.34 -34.01
N THR A 103 21.55 -36.62 -34.28
CA THR A 103 21.91 -35.42 -33.52
C THR A 103 22.16 -34.24 -34.44
N TYR A 104 22.01 -33.03 -33.90
CA TYR A 104 22.46 -31.79 -34.51
C TYR A 104 23.21 -30.98 -33.47
N ASN A 105 24.47 -30.62 -33.75
CA ASN A 105 25.37 -30.00 -32.77
C ASN A 105 25.48 -30.81 -31.47
N GLY A 106 25.46 -32.15 -31.57
CA GLY A 106 25.46 -33.06 -30.41
C GLY A 106 24.12 -33.19 -29.67
N THR A 107 23.13 -32.33 -29.94
CA THR A 107 21.79 -32.42 -29.34
C THR A 107 20.98 -33.51 -30.04
N ALA A 108 20.42 -34.44 -29.25
CA ALA A 108 19.63 -35.55 -29.77
C ALA A 108 18.26 -35.09 -30.32
N SER A 109 17.94 -35.57 -31.53
CA SER A 109 16.62 -35.43 -32.15
C SER A 109 15.65 -36.49 -31.63
N THR A 110 14.36 -36.20 -31.71
CA THR A 110 13.25 -37.12 -31.41
C THR A 110 12.75 -37.76 -32.70
N GLN A 111 12.55 -39.08 -32.70
CA GLN A 111 11.92 -39.78 -33.84
C GLN A 111 10.44 -39.39 -33.97
N ILE A 112 10.02 -39.06 -35.18
CA ILE A 112 8.61 -38.79 -35.53
C ILE A 112 7.93 -40.10 -35.94
N GLY A 113 8.57 -40.86 -36.83
CA GLY A 113 8.04 -42.10 -37.37
C GLY A 113 8.99 -42.74 -38.38
N TRP A 114 8.63 -43.93 -38.84
CA TRP A 114 9.37 -44.70 -39.83
C TRP A 114 8.42 -45.57 -40.65
N SER A 115 8.89 -46.05 -41.79
CA SER A 115 8.21 -47.02 -42.65
C SER A 115 9.24 -47.89 -43.34
N GLU A 116 8.87 -49.10 -43.69
CA GLU A 116 9.72 -50.05 -44.39
C GLU A 116 9.00 -50.69 -45.57
N THR A 117 9.78 -51.25 -46.48
CA THR A 117 9.27 -52.05 -47.60
C THR A 117 8.88 -53.44 -47.14
N ILE A 118 8.07 -54.12 -47.96
CA ILE A 118 7.52 -55.46 -47.65
C ILE A 118 8.62 -56.51 -47.45
N ASP A 119 9.75 -56.36 -48.13
CA ASP A 119 10.89 -57.28 -48.05
C ASP A 119 11.82 -57.02 -46.86
N ASN A 120 11.52 -55.98 -46.05
CA ASN A 120 12.28 -55.57 -44.87
C ASN A 120 13.77 -55.31 -45.14
N TYR A 121 14.16 -54.87 -46.33
CA TYR A 121 15.55 -54.47 -46.61
C TYR A 121 15.73 -52.97 -46.79
N PHE A 122 14.64 -52.23 -46.90
CA PHE A 122 14.64 -50.79 -47.08
C PHE A 122 13.78 -50.10 -46.03
N ARG A 123 14.31 -49.04 -45.42
CA ARG A 123 13.59 -48.29 -44.39
C ARG A 123 13.81 -46.79 -44.51
N ILE A 124 12.75 -46.05 -44.22
CA ILE A 124 12.78 -44.60 -44.02
C ILE A 124 12.56 -44.23 -42.55
N TYR A 125 13.16 -43.14 -42.11
CA TYR A 125 12.88 -42.50 -40.83
C TYR A 125 12.69 -41.00 -41.01
N LEU A 126 11.85 -40.43 -40.15
CA LEU A 126 11.72 -38.99 -39.97
C LEU A 126 11.99 -38.63 -38.50
N PHE A 127 12.87 -37.67 -38.26
CA PHE A 127 13.26 -37.16 -36.95
C PHE A 127 13.02 -35.65 -36.86
N ARG A 128 12.79 -35.12 -35.67
CA ARG A 128 12.74 -33.68 -35.39
C ARG A 128 13.66 -33.27 -34.24
N LEU A 129 14.16 -32.05 -34.29
CA LEU A 129 14.73 -31.34 -33.15
C LEU A 129 14.05 -29.97 -33.04
N VAL A 130 13.42 -29.72 -31.89
CA VAL A 130 12.80 -28.42 -31.56
C VAL A 130 13.88 -27.46 -31.10
N ALA A 131 13.74 -26.17 -31.43
CA ALA A 131 14.68 -25.11 -31.07
C ALA A 131 16.16 -25.43 -31.37
N PRO A 132 16.51 -25.96 -32.56
CA PRO A 132 17.91 -26.24 -32.89
C PRO A 132 18.77 -24.98 -32.76
N SER A 133 20.04 -25.16 -32.39
CA SER A 133 20.99 -24.05 -32.25
C SER A 133 21.23 -23.37 -33.60
N ILE A 134 21.25 -22.04 -33.60
CA ILE A 134 21.50 -21.22 -34.80
C ILE A 134 22.94 -21.42 -35.28
N GLY A 135 23.15 -21.30 -36.59
CA GLY A 135 24.44 -21.43 -37.26
C GLY A 135 24.59 -22.74 -38.02
N THR A 136 25.77 -22.96 -38.58
CA THR A 136 26.10 -24.20 -39.29
C THR A 136 26.70 -25.22 -38.32
N HIS A 137 26.00 -26.34 -38.13
CA HIS A 137 26.47 -27.45 -37.29
C HIS A 137 26.30 -28.80 -38.01
N SER A 138 26.93 -29.84 -37.47
CA SER A 138 26.82 -31.18 -38.04
C SER A 138 25.49 -31.85 -37.67
N VAL A 139 24.80 -32.38 -38.68
CA VAL A 139 23.81 -33.44 -38.50
C VAL A 139 24.55 -34.77 -38.53
N VAL A 140 24.30 -35.64 -37.55
CA VAL A 140 24.92 -36.96 -37.43
C VAL A 140 23.83 -38.01 -37.29
N VAL A 141 23.78 -38.97 -38.22
CA VAL A 141 22.93 -40.16 -38.15
C VAL A 141 23.82 -41.34 -37.77
N THR A 142 23.40 -42.15 -36.80
CA THR A 142 24.12 -43.33 -36.30
C THR A 142 23.26 -44.57 -36.43
N PHE A 143 23.90 -45.71 -36.69
CA PHE A 143 23.24 -46.99 -36.94
C PHE A 143 23.74 -48.09 -35.99
N SER A 144 22.88 -49.08 -35.73
CA SER A 144 23.24 -50.29 -34.94
C SER A 144 24.27 -51.20 -35.62
N GLY A 145 24.55 -50.96 -36.90
CA GLY A 145 25.45 -51.72 -37.77
C GLY A 145 25.62 -50.97 -39.10
N GLN A 146 26.54 -51.42 -39.96
CA GLN A 146 26.77 -50.75 -41.24
C GLN A 146 25.56 -50.87 -42.18
N THR A 147 25.20 -49.77 -42.85
CA THR A 147 24.22 -49.75 -43.96
C THR A 147 24.93 -50.01 -45.29
N SER A 148 24.36 -50.80 -46.20
CA SER A 148 24.92 -50.96 -47.55
C SER A 148 24.84 -49.65 -48.34
N TYR A 149 23.67 -48.99 -48.33
CA TYR A 149 23.38 -47.76 -49.08
C TYR A 149 22.49 -46.83 -48.27
N ILE A 150 22.72 -45.52 -48.36
CA ILE A 150 21.98 -44.51 -47.60
C ILE A 150 21.94 -43.16 -48.34
N ALA A 151 20.78 -42.54 -48.30
CA ALA A 151 20.54 -41.16 -48.65
C ALA A 151 19.75 -40.48 -47.51
N ALA A 152 20.23 -39.34 -47.01
CA ALA A 152 19.58 -38.59 -45.94
C ALA A 152 19.60 -37.09 -46.22
N GLY A 153 18.64 -36.37 -45.67
CA GLY A 153 18.58 -34.92 -45.75
C GLY A 153 17.91 -34.28 -44.55
N ALA A 154 18.15 -32.99 -44.39
CA ALA A 154 17.64 -32.18 -43.30
C ALA A 154 17.01 -30.90 -43.85
N THR A 155 15.92 -30.45 -43.22
CA THR A 155 15.26 -29.16 -43.48
C THR A 155 15.04 -28.42 -42.17
N SER A 156 15.23 -27.11 -42.17
CA SER A 156 14.91 -26.24 -41.02
C SER A 156 13.76 -25.29 -41.35
N TRP A 157 13.01 -24.92 -40.31
CA TRP A 157 11.79 -24.10 -40.42
C TRP A 157 11.66 -23.15 -39.23
N PHE A 158 10.94 -22.04 -39.45
CA PHE A 158 10.58 -21.04 -38.44
C PHE A 158 9.07 -21.01 -38.20
N GLY A 159 8.63 -20.40 -37.09
CA GLY A 159 7.21 -20.25 -36.77
C GLY A 159 6.50 -21.56 -36.44
N VAL A 160 7.22 -22.58 -35.96
CA VAL A 160 6.67 -23.90 -35.62
C VAL A 160 6.44 -24.04 -34.12
N HIS A 161 5.30 -24.59 -33.72
CA HIS A 161 4.91 -24.75 -32.32
C HIS A 161 5.97 -25.50 -31.50
N GLN A 162 6.56 -24.87 -30.47
CA GLN A 162 7.72 -25.47 -29.79
C GLN A 162 7.38 -26.63 -28.84
N THR A 163 6.16 -26.74 -28.30
CA THR A 163 5.78 -27.91 -27.45
C THR A 163 4.99 -29.00 -28.18
N THR A 164 4.21 -28.67 -29.22
CA THR A 164 3.47 -29.65 -30.04
C THR A 164 3.76 -29.47 -31.54
N PRO A 165 5.03 -29.58 -31.97
CA PRO A 165 5.49 -29.12 -33.28
C PRO A 165 4.91 -29.87 -34.49
N THR A 166 4.41 -31.08 -34.29
CA THR A 166 3.93 -31.91 -35.40
C THR A 166 2.58 -32.53 -35.10
N GLY A 167 1.83 -32.84 -36.16
CA GLY A 167 0.66 -33.73 -36.10
C GLY A 167 1.04 -35.21 -36.20
N PRO A 168 0.06 -36.08 -36.51
CA PRO A 168 0.29 -37.52 -36.64
C PRO A 168 1.16 -37.83 -37.86
N PHE A 169 2.06 -38.79 -37.71
CA PHE A 169 2.87 -39.32 -38.80
C PHE A 169 2.02 -40.25 -39.67
N ALA A 170 2.09 -40.09 -40.99
CA ALA A 170 1.48 -41.00 -41.96
C ALA A 170 2.57 -41.57 -42.86
N ALA A 171 2.40 -42.83 -43.27
CA ALA A 171 3.33 -43.48 -44.18
C ALA A 171 2.64 -44.45 -45.13
N ALA A 172 3.31 -44.71 -46.25
CA ALA A 172 2.94 -45.71 -47.23
C ALA A 172 4.20 -46.34 -47.83
N HIS A 173 4.05 -47.49 -48.47
CA HIS A 173 5.09 -48.14 -49.26
C HIS A 173 4.48 -48.80 -50.49
N GLY A 174 5.32 -49.12 -51.47
CA GLY A 174 4.88 -49.79 -52.68
C GLY A 174 6.01 -50.49 -53.40
N PHE A 175 5.64 -51.44 -54.25
CA PHE A 175 6.55 -52.24 -55.05
C PHE A 175 6.24 -52.03 -56.53
N THR A 176 7.25 -51.75 -57.36
CA THR A 176 7.12 -51.61 -58.82
C THR A 176 6.05 -50.60 -59.30
N SER A 177 5.88 -49.47 -58.59
CA SER A 177 4.92 -48.41 -58.93
C SER A 177 5.63 -47.16 -59.47
N SER A 178 4.97 -46.43 -60.37
CA SER A 178 5.41 -45.12 -60.89
C SER A 178 5.05 -43.95 -59.96
N ILE A 179 4.24 -44.19 -58.93
CA ILE A 179 3.81 -43.17 -57.97
C ILE A 179 4.01 -43.69 -56.55
N ALA A 180 4.71 -42.90 -55.75
CA ALA A 180 4.75 -43.00 -54.30
C ALA A 180 3.83 -41.93 -53.72
N SER A 181 2.88 -42.27 -52.85
CA SER A 181 1.98 -41.28 -52.25
C SER A 181 1.50 -41.65 -50.86
N VAL A 182 1.21 -40.62 -50.05
CA VAL A 182 0.61 -40.75 -48.72
C VAL A 182 -0.31 -39.56 -48.44
N SER A 183 -1.49 -39.83 -47.91
CA SER A 183 -2.39 -38.79 -47.40
C SER A 183 -2.11 -38.52 -45.93
N VAL A 184 -1.94 -37.25 -45.60
CA VAL A 184 -1.58 -36.77 -44.27
C VAL A 184 -2.72 -35.95 -43.72
N ASN A 185 -3.17 -36.23 -42.50
CA ASN A 185 -4.14 -35.39 -41.82
C ASN A 185 -3.45 -34.09 -41.40
N SER A 186 -4.03 -32.95 -41.76
CA SER A 186 -3.46 -31.62 -41.52
C SER A 186 -4.55 -30.59 -41.25
N ALA A 187 -4.16 -29.36 -40.93
CA ALA A 187 -5.05 -28.21 -40.77
C ALA A 187 -4.59 -27.04 -41.65
N ILE A 188 -5.47 -26.07 -41.87
CA ILE A 188 -5.13 -24.82 -42.59
C ILE A 188 -4.00 -24.11 -41.84
N GLY A 189 -2.95 -23.72 -42.55
CA GLY A 189 -1.79 -23.01 -41.99
C GLY A 189 -0.64 -23.91 -41.54
N GLU A 190 -0.83 -25.23 -41.49
CA GLU A 190 0.26 -26.18 -41.31
C GLU A 190 1.08 -26.36 -42.59
N VAL A 191 2.31 -26.86 -42.46
CA VAL A 191 3.16 -27.26 -43.59
C VAL A 191 3.46 -28.75 -43.47
N VAL A 192 3.06 -29.55 -44.46
CA VAL A 192 3.38 -30.98 -44.48
C VAL A 192 4.75 -31.17 -45.07
N VAL A 193 5.61 -31.92 -44.37
CA VAL A 193 6.95 -32.29 -44.81
C VAL A 193 7.05 -33.80 -44.96
N ASP A 194 7.80 -34.27 -45.96
CA ASP A 194 7.97 -35.70 -46.21
C ASP A 194 9.43 -36.15 -46.33
N VAL A 195 9.61 -37.47 -46.23
CA VAL A 195 10.79 -38.21 -46.68
C VAL A 195 10.32 -39.32 -47.61
N LEU A 196 10.92 -39.39 -48.78
CA LEU A 196 10.85 -40.48 -49.73
C LEU A 196 12.15 -41.28 -49.69
N GLY A 197 12.01 -42.59 -49.77
CA GLY A 197 13.08 -43.49 -50.14
C GLY A 197 12.66 -44.38 -51.30
N ALA A 198 13.53 -44.61 -52.29
CA ALA A 198 13.24 -45.49 -53.41
C ALA A 198 14.48 -46.23 -53.94
N ILE A 199 14.28 -47.48 -54.40
CA ILE A 199 15.35 -48.38 -54.88
C ILE A 199 14.91 -49.27 -56.06
N PRO A 200 15.86 -49.72 -56.90
CA PRO A 200 17.18 -49.12 -57.11
C PRO A 200 17.06 -47.81 -57.90
N ASN A 201 17.50 -46.72 -57.26
CA ASN A 201 17.86 -45.42 -57.81
C ASN A 201 16.97 -44.85 -58.96
N PRO A 202 15.63 -44.80 -58.81
CA PRO A 202 14.81 -44.11 -59.81
C PRO A 202 15.13 -42.61 -59.85
N VAL A 203 14.78 -41.96 -60.96
CA VAL A 203 14.56 -40.50 -60.97
C VAL A 203 13.26 -40.24 -60.23
N VAL A 204 13.27 -39.25 -59.32
CA VAL A 204 12.09 -38.90 -58.51
C VAL A 204 11.74 -37.42 -58.67
N THR A 205 10.45 -37.15 -58.86
CA THR A 205 9.90 -35.80 -59.04
C THR A 205 8.76 -35.59 -58.07
N ALA A 206 8.80 -34.52 -57.27
CA ALA A 206 7.73 -34.18 -56.33
C ALA A 206 6.45 -33.79 -57.09
N GLY A 207 5.29 -34.01 -56.48
CA GLY A 207 3.99 -33.61 -57.02
C GLY A 207 3.91 -32.10 -57.25
N SER A 208 3.01 -31.68 -58.13
CA SER A 208 2.96 -30.28 -58.63
C SER A 208 2.70 -29.22 -57.55
N ASN A 209 2.05 -29.59 -56.45
CA ASN A 209 1.75 -28.67 -55.33
C ASN A 209 2.84 -28.68 -54.26
N GLN A 210 3.83 -29.55 -54.38
CA GLN A 210 4.92 -29.70 -53.44
C GLN A 210 6.17 -28.97 -53.92
N ILE A 211 6.99 -28.56 -52.96
CA ILE A 211 8.32 -28.02 -53.20
C ILE A 211 9.34 -29.07 -52.77
N GLY A 212 10.09 -29.62 -53.72
CA GLY A 212 11.25 -30.48 -53.41
C GLY A 212 12.31 -29.71 -52.63
N ARG A 213 12.70 -30.23 -51.46
CA ARG A 213 13.67 -29.59 -50.55
C ARG A 213 15.06 -30.20 -50.67
N TRP A 214 15.14 -31.51 -50.85
CA TRP A 214 16.40 -32.20 -51.11
C TRP A 214 16.14 -33.50 -51.88
N ASN A 215 17.12 -33.92 -52.68
CA ASN A 215 17.08 -35.14 -53.47
C ASN A 215 18.53 -35.59 -53.68
N THR A 216 18.89 -36.76 -53.16
CA THR A 216 20.27 -37.27 -53.19
C THR A 216 20.30 -38.78 -53.39
N THR A 217 21.44 -39.29 -53.84
CA THR A 217 21.64 -40.73 -54.09
C THR A 217 23.10 -41.11 -53.91
N ASP A 218 23.33 -42.32 -53.41
CA ASP A 218 24.64 -42.99 -53.40
C ASP A 218 24.89 -43.81 -54.69
N GLY A 219 23.91 -43.88 -55.59
CA GLY A 219 23.92 -44.70 -56.80
C GLY A 219 22.96 -45.88 -56.75
N TYR A 220 22.55 -46.33 -55.55
CA TYR A 220 21.54 -47.37 -55.34
C TYR A 220 20.32 -46.85 -54.57
N THR A 221 20.50 -46.23 -53.40
CA THR A 221 19.40 -45.65 -52.64
C THR A 221 19.15 -44.21 -53.05
N ARG A 222 17.93 -43.92 -53.51
CA ARG A 222 17.43 -42.57 -53.71
C ARG A 222 16.71 -42.11 -52.45
N GLY A 223 17.11 -40.97 -51.90
CA GLY A 223 16.41 -40.29 -50.80
C GLY A 223 16.01 -38.89 -51.24
N ALA A 224 14.78 -38.50 -50.92
CA ALA A 224 14.30 -37.15 -51.20
C ALA A 224 13.36 -36.67 -50.10
N GLY A 225 13.14 -35.36 -50.03
CA GLY A 225 12.14 -34.76 -49.15
C GLY A 225 11.59 -33.48 -49.74
N SER A 226 10.34 -33.18 -49.44
CA SER A 226 9.56 -32.07 -49.96
C SER A 226 8.69 -31.46 -48.88
N SER A 227 7.99 -30.39 -49.24
CA SER A 227 6.98 -29.76 -48.39
C SER A 227 5.80 -29.25 -49.19
N GLU A 228 4.62 -29.19 -48.58
CA GLU A 228 3.42 -28.56 -49.14
C GLU A 228 2.65 -27.78 -48.05
N GLN A 229 2.18 -26.59 -48.40
CA GLN A 229 1.34 -25.79 -47.52
C GLN A 229 -0.06 -26.42 -47.45
N SER A 230 -0.52 -26.70 -46.23
CA SER A 230 -1.85 -27.23 -46.02
C SER A 230 -2.91 -26.14 -46.16
N SER A 231 -3.87 -26.39 -47.05
CA SER A 231 -5.04 -25.53 -47.31
C SER A 231 -6.36 -26.15 -46.82
N GLY A 232 -6.31 -27.30 -46.14
CA GLY A 232 -7.50 -28.05 -45.73
C GLY A 232 -7.21 -29.12 -44.68
N PRO A 233 -8.13 -30.09 -44.49
CA PRO A 233 -8.02 -31.13 -43.47
C PRO A 233 -7.02 -32.25 -43.83
N SER A 234 -6.52 -32.27 -45.07
CA SER A 234 -5.52 -33.23 -45.51
C SER A 234 -4.70 -32.69 -46.67
N VAL A 235 -3.44 -33.14 -46.74
CA VAL A 235 -2.53 -32.96 -47.87
C VAL A 235 -2.06 -34.33 -48.33
N THR A 236 -2.05 -34.55 -49.64
CA THR A 236 -1.47 -35.75 -50.25
C THR A 236 -0.07 -35.46 -50.73
N MET A 237 0.92 -36.05 -50.08
CA MET A 237 2.31 -35.97 -50.52
C MET A 237 2.57 -37.04 -51.58
N SER A 238 3.22 -36.70 -52.70
CA SER A 238 3.40 -37.66 -53.81
C SER A 238 4.67 -37.46 -54.64
N TRP A 239 5.24 -38.55 -55.13
CA TRP A 239 6.41 -38.51 -56.00
C TRP A 239 6.21 -39.42 -57.21
N THR A 240 6.55 -38.92 -58.38
CA THR A 240 6.65 -39.73 -59.60
C THR A 240 8.02 -40.39 -59.67
N LEU A 241 8.06 -41.69 -59.96
CA LEU A 241 9.26 -42.53 -60.07
C LEU A 241 9.42 -42.99 -61.52
N ASP A 242 10.57 -42.69 -62.12
CA ASP A 242 10.95 -43.17 -63.46
C ASP A 242 12.34 -43.84 -63.44
N PRO A 243 12.44 -45.13 -63.80
CA PRO A 243 11.34 -46.08 -64.02
C PRO A 243 10.57 -46.42 -62.72
N PRO A 244 9.43 -47.16 -62.80
CA PRO A 244 8.74 -47.69 -61.63
C PRO A 244 9.66 -48.54 -60.74
N ARG A 245 9.60 -48.30 -59.44
CA ARG A 245 10.53 -48.87 -58.46
C ARG A 245 9.85 -49.13 -57.12
N GLU A 246 10.58 -49.79 -56.24
CA GLU A 246 10.19 -49.98 -54.85
C GLU A 246 10.43 -48.70 -54.05
N TRP A 247 9.52 -48.38 -53.14
CA TRP A 247 9.56 -47.14 -52.38
C TRP A 247 8.88 -47.23 -51.02
N ALA A 248 9.29 -46.34 -50.12
CA ALA A 248 8.60 -46.01 -48.89
C ALA A 248 8.57 -44.47 -48.73
N ILE A 249 7.43 -43.95 -48.27
CA ILE A 249 7.23 -42.52 -48.01
C ILE A 249 6.63 -42.33 -46.62
N GLY A 250 7.06 -41.28 -45.94
CA GLY A 250 6.58 -40.89 -44.61
C GLY A 250 6.48 -39.39 -44.52
N ALA A 251 5.39 -38.88 -43.95
CA ALA A 251 5.10 -37.46 -43.91
C ALA A 251 4.39 -37.06 -42.62
N VAL A 252 4.52 -35.77 -42.26
CA VAL A 252 3.95 -35.20 -41.04
C VAL A 252 3.65 -33.72 -41.24
N PRO A 253 2.54 -33.18 -40.68
CA PRO A 253 2.33 -31.73 -40.67
C PRO A 253 3.14 -31.08 -39.56
N LEU A 254 3.78 -29.96 -39.87
CA LEU A 254 4.34 -29.00 -38.91
C LEU A 254 3.24 -28.03 -38.47
N LYS A 255 3.11 -27.81 -37.17
CA LYS A 255 2.08 -26.94 -36.59
C LYS A 255 2.59 -25.51 -36.41
N PRO A 256 1.82 -24.47 -36.77
CA PRO A 256 2.25 -23.09 -36.58
C PRO A 256 2.35 -22.77 -35.08
N ALA A 257 3.33 -21.95 -34.70
CA ALA A 257 3.40 -21.43 -33.34
C ALA A 257 2.19 -20.53 -33.06
N PRO A 258 1.66 -20.54 -31.82
CA PRO A 258 0.56 -19.66 -31.44
C PRO A 258 0.93 -18.21 -31.74
N ALA A 259 -0.08 -17.39 -32.04
CA ALA A 259 0.14 -15.95 -32.18
C ALA A 259 0.81 -15.42 -30.92
N PRO A 260 1.78 -14.48 -31.03
CA PRO A 260 2.33 -13.83 -29.84
C PRO A 260 1.17 -13.19 -29.06
N GLU A 261 1.11 -13.47 -27.76
CA GLU A 261 0.08 -12.88 -26.91
C GLU A 261 0.22 -11.35 -26.93
N PRO A 262 -0.89 -10.59 -26.96
CA PRO A 262 -0.81 -9.14 -26.86
C PRO A 262 -0.13 -8.78 -25.53
N PRO A 263 0.71 -7.73 -25.50
CA PRO A 263 1.35 -7.31 -24.28
C PRO A 263 0.29 -6.98 -23.21
N PRO A 264 0.52 -7.31 -21.93
CA PRO A 264 -0.42 -7.00 -20.87
C PRO A 264 -0.66 -5.48 -20.82
N PRO A 265 -1.90 -5.02 -20.56
CA PRO A 265 -2.18 -3.60 -20.43
C PRO A 265 -1.32 -2.99 -19.31
N PRO A 266 -0.82 -1.75 -19.47
CA PRO A 266 -0.04 -1.10 -18.42
C PRO A 266 -0.90 -0.88 -17.16
N ALA A 267 -0.35 -1.20 -15.99
CA ALA A 267 -1.04 -0.98 -14.72
C ALA A 267 -1.38 0.52 -14.52
N PRO A 268 -2.48 0.83 -13.79
CA PRO A 268 -2.84 2.20 -13.51
C PRO A 268 -1.89 2.81 -12.46
N THR A 269 -1.85 4.15 -12.39
CA THR A 269 -1.23 4.87 -11.26
C THR A 269 -2.31 5.58 -10.45
N ALA A 270 -2.03 5.86 -9.18
CA ALA A 270 -2.91 6.59 -8.28
C ALA A 270 -2.04 7.58 -7.49
N ASN A 271 -2.46 8.84 -7.44
CA ASN A 271 -1.83 9.87 -6.61
C ASN A 271 -2.93 10.81 -6.07
N ILE A 272 -3.05 10.91 -4.76
CA ILE A 272 -4.02 11.78 -4.07
C ILE A 272 -3.29 12.71 -3.10
N LYS A 273 -3.67 13.99 -3.12
CA LYS A 273 -3.07 15.03 -2.29
C LYS A 273 -4.12 15.79 -1.50
N ALA A 274 -3.71 16.33 -0.35
CA ALA A 274 -4.49 17.26 0.45
C ALA A 274 -3.74 18.59 0.56
N ASN A 275 -4.41 19.69 0.24
CA ASN A 275 -3.80 21.02 0.11
C ASN A 275 -2.50 21.01 -0.70
N ASP A 276 -2.51 20.25 -1.81
CA ASP A 276 -1.39 20.06 -2.74
C ASP A 276 -0.15 19.32 -2.17
N LEU A 277 -0.30 18.69 -1.00
CA LEU A 277 0.73 17.87 -0.33
C LEU A 277 0.31 16.40 -0.26
N ASP A 278 1.28 15.48 -0.29
CA ASP A 278 1.04 14.03 -0.13
C ASP A 278 0.66 13.64 1.32
N GLY A 279 0.77 14.61 2.24
CA GLY A 279 0.41 14.47 3.65
C GLY A 279 1.33 13.55 4.46
N PRO A 280 0.96 13.28 5.73
CA PRO A 280 -0.21 13.81 6.41
C PRO A 280 -0.14 15.35 6.55
N ILE A 281 -1.27 16.03 6.42
CA ILE A 281 -1.38 17.47 6.70
C ILE A 281 -2.15 17.70 8.00
N THR A 282 -1.97 18.86 8.62
CA THR A 282 -2.79 19.29 9.76
C THR A 282 -3.53 20.57 9.40
N ILE A 283 -4.84 20.59 9.65
CA ILE A 283 -5.67 21.79 9.53
C ILE A 283 -6.24 22.17 10.91
N THR A 284 -6.61 23.43 11.07
CA THR A 284 -7.25 23.91 12.31
C THR A 284 -8.62 23.26 12.49
N TYR A 285 -9.02 22.99 13.73
CA TYR A 285 -10.36 22.52 14.07
C TYR A 285 -11.46 23.30 13.33
N ASN A 286 -12.45 22.57 12.79
CA ASN A 286 -13.60 23.12 12.09
C ASN A 286 -13.22 23.96 10.86
N THR A 287 -12.17 23.57 10.14
CA THR A 287 -11.80 24.13 8.82
C THR A 287 -11.77 23.03 7.75
N ALA A 288 -11.70 23.43 6.48
CA ALA A 288 -11.72 22.50 5.35
C ALA A 288 -10.32 22.33 4.71
N ALA A 289 -10.10 21.16 4.11
CA ALA A 289 -8.99 20.91 3.20
C ALA A 289 -9.48 20.82 1.75
N LYS A 290 -8.56 20.94 0.80
CA LYS A 290 -8.76 20.69 -0.63
C LYS A 290 -8.13 19.36 -1.00
N ILE A 291 -8.88 18.46 -1.63
CA ILE A 291 -8.38 17.17 -2.11
C ILE A 291 -8.23 17.22 -3.63
N THR A 292 -7.08 16.81 -4.15
CA THR A 292 -6.78 16.68 -5.59
C THR A 292 -6.26 15.27 -5.88
N TRP A 293 -6.43 14.80 -7.13
CA TRP A 293 -5.86 13.51 -7.53
C TRP A 293 -5.55 13.42 -9.02
N THR A 294 -4.65 12.49 -9.37
CA THR A 294 -4.27 12.15 -10.75
C THR A 294 -4.04 10.65 -10.89
N SER A 295 -4.30 10.12 -12.10
CA SER A 295 -3.98 8.74 -12.49
C SER A 295 -3.54 8.67 -13.95
N THR A 296 -2.81 7.61 -14.29
CA THR A 296 -2.53 7.18 -15.67
C THR A 296 -3.07 5.77 -15.87
N ASN A 297 -3.43 5.42 -17.11
CA ASN A 297 -3.96 4.10 -17.50
C ASN A 297 -5.21 3.62 -16.73
N ALA A 298 -5.97 4.50 -16.08
CA ALA A 298 -7.20 4.14 -15.35
C ALA A 298 -8.44 4.28 -16.26
N ASP A 299 -8.60 3.39 -17.23
CA ASP A 299 -9.63 3.49 -18.28
C ASP A 299 -11.07 3.40 -17.73
N ASN A 300 -11.26 2.76 -16.57
CA ASN A 300 -12.55 2.58 -15.91
C ASN A 300 -12.82 3.60 -14.78
N GLY A 301 -12.00 4.64 -14.69
CA GLY A 301 -12.11 5.69 -13.67
C GLY A 301 -11.45 5.32 -12.34
N CYS A 302 -11.25 6.35 -11.51
CA CYS A 302 -10.86 6.19 -10.11
C CYS A 302 -12.00 6.64 -9.18
N SER A 303 -11.96 6.17 -7.94
CA SER A 303 -12.90 6.57 -6.89
C SER A 303 -12.16 6.96 -5.61
N VAL A 304 -12.68 7.94 -4.89
CA VAL A 304 -12.14 8.42 -3.60
C VAL A 304 -13.10 8.05 -2.47
N SER A 305 -12.62 7.26 -1.52
CA SER A 305 -13.32 6.94 -0.27
C SER A 305 -12.90 7.94 0.83
N PRO A 306 -13.79 8.36 1.75
CA PRO A 306 -15.19 7.92 1.92
C PRO A 306 -16.23 8.75 1.15
N THR A 307 -15.81 9.73 0.35
CA THR A 307 -16.72 10.72 -0.26
C THR A 307 -17.46 10.24 -1.49
N GLY A 308 -16.95 9.20 -2.16
CA GLY A 308 -17.50 8.69 -3.41
C GLY A 308 -17.17 9.58 -4.63
N TRP A 309 -16.20 10.50 -4.53
CA TRP A 309 -15.78 11.28 -5.69
C TRP A 309 -15.16 10.39 -6.75
N THR A 310 -15.47 10.64 -8.02
CA THR A 310 -15.02 9.81 -9.14
C THR A 310 -14.30 10.62 -10.20
N GLY A 311 -13.55 9.93 -11.06
CA GLY A 311 -12.83 10.53 -12.20
C GLY A 311 -11.36 10.15 -12.20
N THR A 312 -10.74 10.13 -13.38
CA THR A 312 -9.33 9.75 -13.54
C THR A 312 -8.37 10.83 -13.01
N SER A 313 -8.79 12.09 -13.01
CA SER A 313 -8.06 13.18 -12.38
C SER A 313 -9.00 14.30 -11.94
N ASN A 314 -8.60 14.99 -10.88
CA ASN A 314 -9.19 16.26 -10.49
C ASN A 314 -8.09 17.16 -9.92
N THR A 315 -7.51 17.98 -10.79
CA THR A 315 -6.43 18.91 -10.44
C THR A 315 -6.94 20.25 -9.90
N VAL A 316 -8.21 20.59 -10.16
CA VAL A 316 -8.87 21.76 -9.56
C VAL A 316 -9.14 21.53 -8.07
N GLY A 317 -9.45 20.28 -7.73
CA GLY A 317 -9.68 19.80 -6.39
C GLY A 317 -11.12 19.98 -5.91
N VAL A 318 -11.41 19.35 -4.78
CA VAL A 318 -12.72 19.36 -4.12
C VAL A 318 -12.53 19.63 -2.63
N SER A 319 -13.42 20.44 -2.06
CA SER A 319 -13.39 20.74 -0.63
C SER A 319 -13.88 19.54 0.18
N THR A 320 -13.23 19.28 1.31
CA THR A 320 -13.67 18.29 2.29
C THR A 320 -14.91 18.72 3.08
N GLY A 321 -15.28 20.01 3.01
CA GLY A 321 -16.08 20.64 4.05
C GLY A 321 -15.30 20.76 5.37
N ASN A 322 -15.90 21.40 6.38
CA ASN A 322 -15.25 21.58 7.67
C ASN A 322 -15.08 20.23 8.38
N LEU A 323 -13.86 19.94 8.82
CA LEU A 323 -13.53 18.72 9.56
C LEU A 323 -13.38 19.03 11.05
N THR A 324 -14.01 18.19 11.87
CA THR A 324 -13.92 18.23 13.34
C THR A 324 -13.17 17.02 13.91
N SER A 325 -12.76 16.09 13.06
CA SER A 325 -11.98 14.90 13.39
C SER A 325 -11.08 14.50 12.22
N ASN A 326 -10.01 13.77 12.52
CA ASN A 326 -9.06 13.29 11.52
C ASN A 326 -9.76 12.44 10.46
N LYS A 327 -9.35 12.60 9.20
CA LYS A 327 -9.95 11.86 8.09
C LYS A 327 -8.88 11.46 7.08
N THR A 328 -8.91 10.20 6.66
CA THR A 328 -8.09 9.68 5.57
C THR A 328 -8.93 9.55 4.32
N TYR A 329 -8.40 10.03 3.20
CA TYR A 329 -8.98 9.91 1.87
C TYR A 329 -8.16 8.90 1.07
N THR A 330 -8.81 7.93 0.45
CA THR A 330 -8.15 6.87 -0.31
C THR A 330 -8.65 6.90 -1.75
N LEU A 331 -7.75 7.11 -2.69
CA LEU A 331 -7.99 6.99 -4.13
C LEU A 331 -7.73 5.55 -4.56
N SER A 332 -8.68 4.96 -5.29
CA SER A 332 -8.53 3.64 -5.89
C SER A 332 -8.83 3.70 -7.39
N CYS A 333 -7.89 3.20 -8.19
CA CYS A 333 -7.93 3.18 -9.65
C CYS A 333 -7.76 1.75 -10.17
N SER A 334 -8.47 1.37 -11.25
CA SER A 334 -8.36 0.03 -11.83
C SER A 334 -8.53 0.01 -13.34
N ASN A 335 -7.84 -0.92 -14.01
CA ASN A 335 -8.02 -1.25 -15.41
C ASN A 335 -7.78 -2.76 -15.64
N ALA A 336 -7.75 -3.21 -16.91
CA ALA A 336 -7.45 -4.61 -17.25
C ALA A 336 -5.99 -5.02 -16.95
N GLY A 337 -5.08 -4.06 -16.74
CA GLY A 337 -3.69 -4.27 -16.36
C GLY A 337 -3.44 -4.32 -14.84
N GLY A 338 -4.47 -4.08 -14.01
CA GLY A 338 -4.38 -4.19 -12.54
C GLY A 338 -5.09 -3.06 -11.80
N SER A 339 -4.69 -2.84 -10.55
CA SER A 339 -5.21 -1.77 -9.69
C SER A 339 -4.08 -1.01 -8.99
N ALA A 340 -4.34 0.25 -8.66
CA ALA A 340 -3.46 1.11 -7.89
C ALA A 340 -4.29 1.89 -6.87
N SER A 341 -3.67 2.18 -5.73
CA SER A 341 -4.31 2.92 -4.64
C SER A 341 -3.32 3.86 -4.01
N ASP A 342 -3.81 5.01 -3.55
CA ASP A 342 -3.04 5.98 -2.79
C ASP A 342 -3.93 6.62 -1.71
N SER A 343 -3.34 7.17 -0.66
CA SER A 343 -4.11 7.77 0.42
C SER A 343 -3.42 8.96 1.06
N VAL A 344 -4.22 9.97 1.43
CA VAL A 344 -3.76 11.15 2.17
C VAL A 344 -4.56 11.32 3.45
N THR A 345 -3.88 11.59 4.55
CA THR A 345 -4.51 11.85 5.85
C THR A 345 -4.53 13.34 6.18
N VAL A 346 -5.72 13.83 6.51
CA VAL A 346 -5.95 15.18 7.03
C VAL A 346 -6.19 15.08 8.53
N ASN A 347 -5.18 15.47 9.32
CA ASN A 347 -5.29 15.62 10.76
C ASN A 347 -5.98 16.94 11.10
N VAL A 348 -6.78 16.94 12.15
CA VAL A 348 -7.48 18.11 12.67
C VAL A 348 -6.88 18.44 14.03
N SER A 349 -6.43 19.68 14.20
CA SER A 349 -5.92 20.13 15.50
C SER A 349 -7.00 19.99 16.58
N THR A 350 -6.57 19.84 17.84
CA THR A 350 -7.53 19.85 18.95
C THR A 350 -8.35 21.15 18.95
N PRO A 351 -9.65 21.09 19.28
CA PRO A 351 -10.47 22.29 19.38
C PRO A 351 -9.90 23.22 20.47
N PRO A 352 -9.97 24.55 20.28
CA PRO A 352 -9.51 25.50 21.30
C PRO A 352 -10.38 25.39 22.56
N LYS A 353 -9.74 25.48 23.75
CA LYS A 353 -10.45 25.54 25.04
C LYS A 353 -11.36 26.78 25.06
N PRO A 354 -12.63 26.64 25.48
CA PRO A 354 -13.52 27.81 25.59
C PRO A 354 -13.04 28.82 26.65
N THR A 355 -13.41 30.09 26.47
CA THR A 355 -13.28 31.13 27.50
C THR A 355 -14.64 31.73 27.82
N VAL A 356 -14.85 32.21 29.04
CA VAL A 356 -16.10 32.85 29.48
C VAL A 356 -15.84 34.09 30.32
N SER A 357 -16.73 35.08 30.22
CA SER A 357 -16.78 36.24 31.11
C SER A 357 -18.21 36.45 31.60
N ILE A 358 -18.37 36.92 32.84
CA ILE A 358 -19.65 37.28 33.43
C ILE A 358 -19.49 38.55 34.28
N GLN A 359 -20.47 39.45 34.23
CA GLN A 359 -20.50 40.69 35.00
C GLN A 359 -21.89 41.00 35.51
N ALA A 360 -21.99 41.65 36.66
CA ALA A 360 -23.22 42.18 37.24
C ALA A 360 -23.25 43.71 37.19
N ASN A 361 -24.35 44.29 36.72
CA ASN A 361 -24.54 45.74 36.69
C ASN A 361 -25.97 46.14 37.12
N PRO A 362 -26.14 46.88 38.23
CA PRO A 362 -25.10 47.31 39.18
C PRO A 362 -24.58 46.14 40.06
N ALA A 363 -23.32 46.20 40.48
CA ALA A 363 -22.69 45.19 41.36
C ALA A 363 -23.12 45.32 42.85
N SER A 364 -23.74 46.44 43.23
CA SER A 364 -24.34 46.65 44.54
C SER A 364 -25.76 47.17 44.41
N ILE A 365 -26.67 46.61 45.19
CA ILE A 365 -28.10 46.95 45.20
C ILE A 365 -28.60 47.07 46.64
N THR A 366 -29.69 47.79 46.86
CA THR A 366 -30.46 47.70 48.10
C THR A 366 -31.48 46.56 48.00
N SER A 367 -31.86 45.99 49.14
CA SER A 367 -32.87 44.92 49.17
C SER A 367 -34.15 45.33 48.41
N GLY A 368 -34.56 44.49 47.45
CA GLY A 368 -35.72 44.73 46.58
C GLY A 368 -35.41 45.37 45.21
N GLN A 369 -34.17 45.83 44.98
CA GLN A 369 -33.69 46.25 43.67
C GLN A 369 -33.16 45.08 42.84
N SER A 370 -32.97 45.29 41.54
CA SER A 370 -32.49 44.26 40.59
C SER A 370 -31.12 44.61 40.03
N SER A 371 -30.36 43.59 39.65
CA SER A 371 -29.11 43.70 38.90
C SER A 371 -29.19 42.88 37.61
N THR A 372 -28.50 43.31 36.55
CA THR A 372 -28.44 42.57 35.28
C THR A 372 -27.11 41.85 35.16
N LEU A 373 -27.16 40.53 35.05
CA LEU A 373 -26.02 39.69 34.73
C LEU A 373 -25.85 39.64 33.21
N SER A 374 -24.65 39.89 32.70
CA SER A 374 -24.31 39.74 31.28
C SER A 374 -23.09 38.85 31.14
N TRP A 375 -23.12 37.93 30.18
CA TRP A 375 -22.03 37.00 29.94
C TRP A 375 -21.73 36.87 28.44
N SER A 376 -20.47 36.52 28.16
CA SER A 376 -20.01 36.21 26.82
C SER A 376 -18.97 35.10 26.86
N CYS A 377 -18.84 34.36 25.76
CA CYS A 377 -17.88 33.27 25.65
C CYS A 377 -17.15 33.30 24.29
N THR A 378 -16.07 32.53 24.17
CA THR A 378 -15.34 32.36 22.90
C THR A 378 -14.88 30.90 22.76
N PRO A 379 -15.03 30.26 21.59
CA PRO A 379 -15.72 30.75 20.38
C PRO A 379 -17.25 30.81 20.54
N ASN A 380 -17.89 31.78 19.85
CA ASN A 380 -19.35 31.91 19.78
C ASN A 380 -19.88 31.35 18.44
N ASP A 381 -19.66 30.06 18.20
CA ASP A 381 -20.00 29.36 16.95
C ASP A 381 -21.21 28.42 17.09
N GLY A 382 -21.93 28.50 18.22
CA GLY A 382 -23.07 27.64 18.55
C GLY A 382 -22.70 26.27 19.13
N THR A 383 -21.41 25.92 19.18
CA THR A 383 -20.94 24.65 19.81
C THR A 383 -20.61 24.78 21.29
N VAL A 384 -20.55 26.02 21.80
CA VAL A 384 -20.24 26.34 23.20
C VAL A 384 -21.50 26.79 23.95
N SER A 385 -21.71 26.20 25.12
CA SER A 385 -22.77 26.57 26.07
C SER A 385 -22.17 27.09 27.37
N VAL A 386 -22.88 27.93 28.12
CA VAL A 386 -22.42 28.48 29.40
C VAL A 386 -23.34 28.00 30.51
N GLY A 387 -22.79 27.32 31.52
CA GLY A 387 -23.49 26.99 32.75
C GLY A 387 -23.29 28.07 33.79
N ILE A 388 -24.36 28.66 34.32
CA ILE A 388 -24.30 29.69 35.36
C ILE A 388 -24.99 29.22 36.63
N SER A 389 -24.22 29.11 37.71
CA SER A 389 -24.66 28.69 39.05
C SER A 389 -24.42 29.79 40.07
N SER A 390 -25.08 29.71 41.22
CA SER A 390 -24.96 30.68 42.31
C SER A 390 -24.80 30.02 43.68
N THR A 391 -24.27 30.78 44.64
CA THR A 391 -24.05 30.30 46.03
C THR A 391 -25.34 30.02 46.80
N SER A 392 -26.47 30.57 46.34
CA SER A 392 -27.81 30.28 46.83
C SER A 392 -28.81 30.36 45.67
N PRO A 393 -29.98 29.68 45.73
CA PRO A 393 -30.99 29.77 44.68
C PRO A 393 -31.48 31.21 44.45
N PRO A 394 -31.88 31.58 43.21
CA PRO A 394 -32.03 30.70 42.03
C PRO A 394 -30.78 30.64 41.12
N ASN A 395 -30.43 29.42 40.69
CA ASN A 395 -29.45 29.18 39.61
C ASN A 395 -30.01 29.65 38.26
N ILE A 396 -29.14 30.03 37.33
CA ILE A 396 -29.53 30.43 35.97
C ILE A 396 -29.59 29.21 35.05
N GLY A 397 -28.71 28.23 35.24
CA GLY A 397 -28.64 27.01 34.43
C GLY A 397 -27.81 27.19 33.16
N THR A 398 -28.01 26.30 32.20
CA THR A 398 -27.29 26.32 30.91
C THR A 398 -27.94 27.31 29.95
N VAL A 399 -27.12 28.19 29.38
CA VAL A 399 -27.50 29.26 28.46
C VAL A 399 -26.58 29.28 27.24
N SER A 400 -26.98 30.01 26.20
CA SER A 400 -26.13 30.26 25.02
C SER A 400 -24.86 31.01 25.41
N CYS A 401 -23.82 30.86 24.58
CA CYS A 401 -22.50 31.47 24.74
C CYS A 401 -22.55 32.96 25.12
N ASN A 402 -23.44 33.73 24.51
CA ASN A 402 -23.70 35.12 24.86
C ASN A 402 -25.14 35.27 25.37
N GLY A 403 -25.32 36.11 26.39
CA GLY A 403 -26.64 36.37 26.95
C GLY A 403 -26.64 37.36 28.13
N SER A 404 -27.85 37.67 28.61
CA SER A 404 -28.08 38.53 29.74
C SER A 404 -29.34 38.10 30.51
N LYS A 405 -29.34 38.28 31.83
CA LYS A 405 -30.48 37.97 32.70
C LYS A 405 -30.55 38.91 33.89
N THR A 406 -31.71 39.50 34.11
CA THR A 406 -31.98 40.31 35.30
C THR A 406 -32.33 39.41 36.50
N VAL A 407 -31.75 39.72 37.67
CA VAL A 407 -31.92 39.01 38.93
C VAL A 407 -32.22 39.99 40.08
N THR A 408 -32.96 39.54 41.09
CA THR A 408 -33.40 40.37 42.23
C THR A 408 -33.08 39.65 43.56
N PRO A 409 -31.80 39.49 43.93
CA PRO A 409 -31.43 38.70 45.10
C PRO A 409 -31.81 39.43 46.41
N GLY A 410 -32.35 38.70 47.38
CA GLY A 410 -32.71 39.23 48.71
C GLY A 410 -31.54 39.32 49.70
N SER A 411 -30.35 38.84 49.32
CA SER A 411 -29.11 38.88 50.10
C SER A 411 -27.92 38.79 49.15
N SER A 412 -26.73 39.20 49.60
CA SER A 412 -25.51 39.16 48.78
C SER A 412 -25.27 37.75 48.22
N ILE A 413 -24.99 37.67 46.92
CA ILE A 413 -24.92 36.41 46.17
C ILE A 413 -23.74 36.45 45.19
N SER A 414 -23.08 35.31 45.00
CA SER A 414 -22.03 35.15 43.98
C SER A 414 -22.48 34.19 42.89
N TYR A 415 -22.19 34.54 41.64
CA TYR A 415 -22.44 33.73 40.44
C TYR A 415 -21.13 33.23 39.87
N THR A 416 -21.14 31.97 39.42
CA THR A 416 -20.04 31.30 38.73
C THR A 416 -20.51 30.88 37.35
N ALA A 417 -19.75 31.26 36.31
CA ALA A 417 -19.99 30.87 34.93
C ALA A 417 -18.88 29.95 34.41
N ILE A 418 -19.25 28.86 33.75
CA ILE A 418 -18.33 27.92 33.10
C ILE A 418 -18.82 27.68 31.67
N ALA A 419 -17.99 27.94 30.67
CA ALA A 419 -18.29 27.58 29.28
C ALA A 419 -17.84 26.14 28.97
N SER A 420 -18.66 25.40 28.24
CA SER A 420 -18.41 24.00 27.84
C SER A 420 -18.60 23.85 26.34
N GLY A 421 -17.61 23.25 25.66
CA GLY A 421 -17.64 22.98 24.22
C GLY A 421 -16.69 21.85 23.81
N PRO A 422 -16.47 21.64 22.50
CA PRO A 422 -15.62 20.56 21.99
C PRO A 422 -14.17 20.58 22.51
N GLY A 423 -13.65 21.75 22.87
CA GLY A 423 -12.31 21.93 23.46
C GLY A 423 -12.27 21.72 24.98
N GLY A 424 -13.33 21.17 25.57
CA GLY A 424 -13.48 20.99 27.03
C GLY A 424 -14.20 22.16 27.69
N THR A 425 -13.88 22.40 28.96
CA THR A 425 -14.49 23.46 29.77
C THR A 425 -13.55 24.64 29.98
N SER A 426 -14.08 25.85 30.04
CA SER A 426 -13.31 27.05 30.41
C SER A 426 -12.89 27.00 31.87
N ASP A 427 -11.96 27.89 32.23
CA ASP A 427 -11.80 28.25 33.64
C ASP A 427 -13.05 29.01 34.13
N PRO A 428 -13.41 28.91 35.42
CA PRO A 428 -14.60 29.58 35.94
C PRO A 428 -14.44 31.11 35.95
N ALA A 429 -15.49 31.83 35.55
CA ALA A 429 -15.59 33.28 35.74
C ALA A 429 -16.58 33.59 36.87
N TYR A 430 -16.31 34.65 37.63
CA TYR A 430 -17.08 35.00 38.82
C TYR A 430 -17.60 36.44 38.75
N THR A 431 -18.79 36.66 39.30
CA THR A 431 -19.29 38.00 39.62
C THR A 431 -20.14 37.93 40.88
N SER A 432 -20.17 39.01 41.67
CA SER A 432 -20.98 39.09 42.89
C SER A 432 -21.92 40.28 42.84
N ILE A 433 -23.08 40.13 43.48
CA ILE A 433 -24.01 41.23 43.78
C ILE A 433 -24.04 41.41 45.29
N THR A 434 -23.70 42.60 45.76
CA THR A 434 -23.79 42.96 47.18
C THR A 434 -25.17 43.55 47.45
N VAL A 435 -25.87 43.03 48.47
CA VAL A 435 -27.18 43.54 48.90
C VAL A 435 -27.02 44.31 50.21
N ASP A 436 -27.15 45.62 50.15
CA ASP A 436 -27.09 46.50 51.32
C ASP A 436 -28.42 46.41 52.10
N ASN A 437 -28.41 45.61 53.16
CA ASN A 437 -29.50 45.54 54.14
C ASN A 437 -29.31 46.67 55.15
N LYS A 438 -29.98 47.82 54.98
CA LYS A 438 -29.96 48.92 55.95
C LYS A 438 -31.18 48.88 56.90
N PRO A 439 -31.01 48.63 58.21
CA PRO A 439 -32.00 49.00 59.23
C PRO A 439 -31.88 50.48 59.69
N PRO A 440 -32.92 51.10 60.30
CA PRO A 440 -32.93 52.51 60.72
C PRO A 440 -31.90 52.86 61.81
N PRO A 441 -31.44 54.13 61.94
CA PRO A 441 -30.34 54.51 62.84
C PRO A 441 -30.78 54.75 64.30
N ALA A 442 -29.89 54.44 65.26
CA ALA A 442 -29.97 54.86 66.66
C ALA A 442 -28.64 55.55 67.14
N PRO A 443 -28.67 56.54 68.07
CA PRO A 443 -27.58 57.49 68.39
C PRO A 443 -26.71 57.08 69.64
N PRO A 444 -25.74 57.88 70.21
CA PRO A 444 -24.27 57.71 70.05
C PRO A 444 -23.38 57.54 71.33
N LYS A 445 -22.15 56.98 71.12
CA LYS A 445 -20.83 57.18 71.83
C LYS A 445 -20.64 56.51 73.24
N PRO A 446 -19.44 56.01 73.72
CA PRO A 446 -18.04 56.49 73.55
C PRO A 446 -16.89 55.44 73.44
N SER A 447 -15.65 55.94 73.44
CA SER A 447 -14.39 55.47 72.84
C SER A 447 -13.33 54.82 73.78
N VAL A 448 -12.60 53.79 73.25
CA VAL A 448 -11.14 53.44 73.36
C VAL A 448 -10.60 52.96 74.74
N PRO A 449 -9.85 51.82 74.88
CA PRO A 449 -8.40 51.77 74.57
C PRO A 449 -7.70 50.46 74.14
N LYS A 450 -6.59 50.68 73.40
CA LYS A 450 -5.31 49.95 73.24
C LYS A 450 -5.10 48.62 74.00
N PRO A 451 -4.61 47.55 73.34
CA PRO A 451 -4.32 46.27 73.99
C PRO A 451 -2.96 46.25 74.71
N PRO A 452 -2.88 45.66 75.92
CA PRO A 452 -1.65 45.15 76.49
C PRO A 452 -1.60 43.60 76.46
N SER A 453 -0.50 43.09 75.90
CA SER A 453 0.36 42.02 76.45
C SER A 453 -0.25 40.70 76.94
N LEU A 454 0.09 39.64 76.19
CA LEU A 454 0.41 38.26 76.57
C LEU A 454 -0.39 37.64 77.74
N GLY A 455 -1.47 36.95 77.38
CA GLY A 455 -2.01 35.83 78.14
C GLY A 455 -1.59 34.51 77.50
N ALA A 456 -1.02 33.60 78.29
CA ALA A 456 -0.64 32.25 77.88
C ALA A 456 -1.89 31.39 77.62
N GLY A 457 -2.49 31.53 76.43
CA GLY A 457 -3.54 30.60 75.98
C GLY A 457 -2.93 29.29 75.48
N THR A 458 -3.70 28.20 75.53
CA THR A 458 -3.33 26.91 74.93
C THR A 458 -3.94 26.77 73.53
N LEU A 459 -3.21 26.13 72.62
CA LEU A 459 -3.69 25.75 71.30
C LEU A 459 -4.49 24.45 71.44
N ASP A 460 -5.81 24.59 71.50
CA ASP A 460 -6.71 23.45 71.71
C ASP A 460 -7.18 22.80 70.40
N SER A 461 -7.08 23.48 69.25
CA SER A 461 -7.40 22.88 67.94
C SER A 461 -6.78 23.62 66.75
N LEU A 462 -6.54 22.90 65.66
CA LEU A 462 -6.18 23.44 64.34
C LEU A 462 -7.25 23.11 63.30
N GLN A 463 -7.52 24.06 62.40
CA GLN A 463 -8.25 23.81 61.15
C GLN A 463 -7.23 23.80 60.01
N LEU A 464 -6.99 22.63 59.43
CA LEU A 464 -5.98 22.40 58.41
C LEU A 464 -6.63 22.40 57.04
N GLU A 465 -6.26 23.36 56.18
CA GLU A 465 -6.62 23.34 54.77
C GLU A 465 -5.56 22.54 54.00
N ILE A 466 -5.92 21.35 53.55
CA ILE A 466 -5.05 20.41 52.84
C ILE A 466 -5.65 20.15 51.46
N SER A 467 -4.81 20.21 50.43
CA SER A 467 -5.15 19.78 49.08
C SER A 467 -4.40 18.50 48.74
N VAL A 468 -5.07 17.53 48.11
CA VAL A 468 -4.38 16.38 47.50
C VAL A 468 -4.88 16.24 46.07
N PRO A 469 -4.21 16.87 45.10
CA PRO A 469 -4.55 16.72 43.70
C PRO A 469 -4.46 15.25 43.27
N TYR A 470 -5.39 14.82 42.42
CA TYR A 470 -5.46 13.48 41.82
C TYR A 470 -5.76 12.30 42.76
N LEU A 471 -5.86 12.51 44.08
CA LEU A 471 -6.34 11.47 45.01
C LEU A 471 -7.84 11.21 44.79
N ILE A 472 -8.22 9.96 44.57
CA ILE A 472 -9.61 9.53 44.40
C ILE A 472 -10.12 8.88 45.68
N GLY A 473 -9.32 8.00 46.27
CA GLY A 473 -9.64 7.29 47.51
C GLY A 473 -9.28 8.05 48.77
N LYS A 474 -8.72 7.32 49.74
CA LYS A 474 -8.42 7.80 51.09
C LYS A 474 -6.94 7.61 51.41
N LEU A 475 -6.35 8.62 52.03
CA LEU A 475 -4.95 8.61 52.40
C LEU A 475 -4.82 8.67 53.92
N LYS A 476 -4.28 7.59 54.52
CA LYS A 476 -3.89 7.60 55.93
C LYS A 476 -2.69 8.53 56.09
N THR A 477 -2.90 9.60 56.84
CA THR A 477 -1.92 10.67 56.98
C THR A 477 -1.62 10.92 58.44
N LYS A 478 -0.35 10.86 58.80
CA LYS A 478 0.14 11.16 60.14
C LYS A 478 0.53 12.65 60.20
N ILE A 479 -0.06 13.35 61.17
CA ILE A 479 0.14 14.77 61.42
C ILE A 479 0.83 14.93 62.78
N GLU A 480 1.99 15.57 62.77
CA GLU A 480 2.84 15.77 63.94
C GLU A 480 3.03 17.25 64.24
N VAL A 481 2.75 17.68 65.48
CA VAL A 481 2.94 19.06 65.92
C VAL A 481 3.28 19.11 67.41
N GLY A 482 4.39 19.75 67.75
CA GLY A 482 4.76 19.98 69.15
C GLY A 482 4.87 18.72 70.02
N GLY A 483 5.20 17.57 69.44
CA GLY A 483 5.28 16.27 70.13
C GLY A 483 3.98 15.46 70.12
N VAL A 484 2.89 16.01 69.59
CA VAL A 484 1.62 15.29 69.36
C VAL A 484 1.67 14.62 68.00
N SER A 485 1.24 13.36 67.90
CA SER A 485 1.09 12.61 66.65
C SER A 485 -0.34 12.09 66.53
N LYS A 486 -1.04 12.41 65.45
CA LYS A 486 -2.39 11.90 65.15
C LYS A 486 -2.48 11.41 63.71
N GLU A 487 -3.24 10.34 63.51
CA GLU A 487 -3.60 9.85 62.19
C GLU A 487 -4.95 10.43 61.77
N VAL A 488 -5.02 10.94 60.55
CA VAL A 488 -6.21 11.49 59.92
C VAL A 488 -6.36 10.89 58.54
N GLU A 489 -7.59 10.54 58.16
CA GLU A 489 -7.89 10.06 56.81
C GLU A 489 -8.23 11.25 55.91
N ILE A 490 -7.35 11.52 54.94
CA ILE A 490 -7.48 12.63 53.99
C ILE A 490 -8.08 12.11 52.67
N THR A 491 -8.82 12.96 51.98
CA THR A 491 -9.48 12.66 50.70
C THR A 491 -9.15 13.76 49.70
N GLY A 492 -9.24 13.47 48.39
CA GLY A 492 -8.81 14.40 47.35
C GLY A 492 -9.53 15.76 47.32
N GLY A 493 -8.84 16.72 46.70
CA GLY A 493 -9.26 18.12 46.56
C GLY A 493 -8.97 18.99 47.78
N ASP A 494 -9.44 20.25 47.73
CA ASP A 494 -9.25 21.22 48.81
C ASP A 494 -10.26 20.98 49.94
N LYS A 495 -9.79 20.50 51.09
CA LYS A 495 -10.65 20.23 52.25
C LYS A 495 -10.05 20.75 53.54
N SER A 496 -10.94 21.02 54.50
CA SER A 496 -10.59 21.47 55.84
C SER A 496 -10.73 20.31 56.84
N TYR A 497 -9.71 20.10 57.66
CA TYR A 497 -9.61 19.02 58.65
C TYR A 497 -9.38 19.61 60.05
N THR A 498 -10.19 19.21 61.02
CA THR A 498 -10.00 19.64 62.41
C THR A 498 -9.07 18.68 63.15
N LEU A 499 -7.96 19.20 63.65
CA LEU A 499 -7.07 18.50 64.58
C LEU A 499 -7.34 18.96 66.01
N ASP A 500 -7.91 18.09 66.83
CA ASP A 500 -8.09 18.35 68.26
C ASP A 500 -6.76 18.22 68.99
N LEU A 501 -6.37 19.23 69.77
CA LEU A 501 -5.11 19.29 70.52
C LEU A 501 -5.34 19.49 72.02
N LYS A 502 -6.59 19.43 72.49
CA LYS A 502 -6.92 19.57 73.91
C LYS A 502 -6.10 18.64 74.79
N GLY A 503 -5.62 19.17 75.91
CA GLY A 503 -4.82 18.43 76.89
C GLY A 503 -3.34 18.24 76.55
N ASN A 504 -2.87 18.71 75.38
CA ASN A 504 -1.46 18.59 74.98
C ASN A 504 -0.58 19.79 75.37
N ASN A 505 -1.15 20.79 76.07
CA ASN A 505 -0.44 21.94 76.67
C ASN A 505 0.45 22.75 75.69
N LEU A 506 0.09 22.79 74.40
CA LEU A 506 0.77 23.62 73.42
C LEU A 506 0.39 25.09 73.64
N SER A 507 1.36 26.00 73.81
CA SER A 507 1.11 27.43 74.04
C SER A 507 0.84 28.20 72.74
N LEU A 508 -0.08 29.17 72.79
CA LEU A 508 -0.22 30.22 71.78
C LEU A 508 1.00 31.15 71.77
N ASN A 509 1.26 31.79 70.63
CA ASN A 509 2.38 32.70 70.35
C ASN A 509 3.78 32.04 70.38
N LYS A 510 3.84 30.70 70.36
CA LYS A 510 5.08 29.92 70.19
C LYS A 510 5.13 29.34 68.77
N GLU A 511 6.27 29.40 68.11
CA GLU A 511 6.43 28.77 66.79
C GLU A 511 6.45 27.24 66.92
N TYR A 512 5.71 26.57 66.03
CA TYR A 512 5.73 25.12 65.87
C TYR A 512 6.04 24.73 64.43
N ASN A 513 6.65 23.55 64.28
CA ASN A 513 6.71 22.84 63.00
C ASN A 513 5.60 21.80 62.99
N LEU A 514 4.68 21.92 62.05
CA LEU A 514 3.75 20.86 61.68
C LEU A 514 4.41 20.00 60.61
N ALA A 515 4.48 18.68 60.80
CA ALA A 515 4.86 17.73 59.76
C ALA A 515 3.65 16.89 59.35
N VAL A 516 3.42 16.75 58.05
CA VAL A 516 2.36 15.94 57.47
C VAL A 516 3.02 14.88 56.60
N THR A 517 2.78 13.61 56.94
CA THR A 517 3.43 12.45 56.33
C THR A 517 2.37 11.42 55.94
N SER A 518 2.56 10.75 54.81
CA SER A 518 1.70 9.64 54.39
C SER A 518 2.53 8.59 53.65
N GLU A 519 1.95 7.42 53.42
CA GLU A 519 2.64 6.29 52.78
C GLU A 519 2.97 6.51 51.30
N LYS A 520 2.37 7.52 50.65
CA LYS A 520 2.45 7.73 49.18
C LYS A 520 2.74 9.18 48.78
N THR A 521 3.05 10.05 49.73
CA THR A 521 3.28 11.48 49.48
C THR A 521 4.62 11.93 50.01
N LEU A 522 5.19 12.93 49.35
CA LEU A 522 6.28 13.72 49.91
C LEU A 522 5.89 14.32 51.27
N VAL A 523 6.84 14.37 52.20
CA VAL A 523 6.67 14.98 53.52
C VAL A 523 6.49 16.49 53.36
N ARG A 524 5.46 17.03 54.00
CA ARG A 524 5.19 18.48 54.04
C ARG A 524 5.44 19.02 55.44
N LYS A 525 6.21 20.10 55.55
CA LYS A 525 6.48 20.79 56.82
C LYS A 525 6.01 22.24 56.76
N VAL A 526 5.28 22.67 57.77
CA VAL A 526 4.76 24.04 57.87
C VAL A 526 5.14 24.64 59.21
N LYS A 527 5.87 25.76 59.16
CA LYS A 527 6.12 26.59 60.33
C LYS A 527 4.97 27.55 60.55
N PHE A 528 4.46 27.62 61.78
CA PHE A 528 3.41 28.55 62.12
C PHE A 528 3.49 28.98 63.59
N THR A 529 2.93 30.15 63.89
CA THR A 529 2.81 30.69 65.26
C THR A 529 1.34 30.96 65.53
N PRO A 530 0.64 30.11 66.32
CA PRO A 530 -0.79 30.25 66.56
C PRO A 530 -1.08 31.41 67.50
N THR A 531 -1.93 32.34 67.10
CA THR A 531 -2.35 33.48 67.94
C THR A 531 -3.77 33.30 68.50
N SER A 532 -4.50 32.26 68.09
CA SER A 532 -5.87 31.94 68.53
C SER A 532 -6.15 30.42 68.53
N ALA A 533 -7.24 29.97 69.15
CA ALA A 533 -7.74 28.58 69.05
C ALA A 533 -9.25 28.58 68.71
N PRO A 534 -9.70 28.00 67.58
CA PRO A 534 -8.88 27.33 66.57
C PRO A 534 -7.95 28.31 65.82
N THR A 535 -6.82 27.79 65.31
CA THR A 535 -5.99 28.46 64.29
C THR A 535 -6.23 27.80 62.94
N ASN A 536 -6.53 28.61 61.92
CA ASN A 536 -6.61 28.13 60.53
C ASN A 536 -5.20 28.11 59.93
N LEU A 537 -4.81 26.98 59.36
CA LEU A 537 -3.49 26.78 58.80
C LEU A 537 -3.61 26.12 57.42
N LYS A 538 -3.07 26.80 56.40
CA LYS A 538 -2.97 26.23 55.05
C LYS A 538 -1.70 25.41 54.94
N VAL A 539 -1.85 24.11 54.68
CA VAL A 539 -0.74 23.17 54.52
C VAL A 539 -0.24 23.10 53.07
N SER A 540 -1.10 23.50 52.12
CA SER A 540 -0.93 23.35 50.66
C SER A 540 -0.98 21.89 50.21
N ASP A 541 -0.53 21.61 48.98
CA ASP A 541 -0.70 20.32 48.32
C ASP A 541 0.18 19.24 48.96
N LEU A 542 -0.41 18.10 49.32
CA LEU A 542 0.32 16.86 49.53
C LEU A 542 0.56 16.22 48.17
N ILE A 543 1.83 16.07 47.81
CA ILE A 543 2.24 15.63 46.48
C ILE A 543 2.38 14.12 46.47
N LEU A 544 1.52 13.45 45.71
CA LEU A 544 1.55 11.99 45.51
C LEU A 544 2.72 11.54 44.64
N GLY A 545 3.29 10.38 44.94
CA GLY A 545 4.25 9.68 44.09
C GLY A 545 5.51 9.13 44.78
N ASP A 546 5.69 9.40 46.07
CA ASP A 546 6.80 8.85 46.88
C ASP A 546 6.38 7.48 47.44
N LEU A 547 6.69 6.42 46.69
CA LEU A 547 6.25 5.05 46.99
C LEU A 547 7.23 4.30 47.90
N ASN A 548 8.48 4.75 47.95
CA ASN A 548 9.54 4.15 48.73
C ASN A 548 9.79 4.87 50.09
N GLN A 549 9.13 6.02 50.30
CA GLN A 549 9.20 6.88 51.49
C GLN A 549 10.60 7.45 51.76
N ASP A 550 11.36 7.75 50.71
CA ASP A 550 12.67 8.43 50.80
C ASP A 550 12.58 9.96 50.71
N ASN A 551 11.34 10.49 50.65
CA ASN A 551 11.01 11.90 50.53
C ASN A 551 11.43 12.53 49.19
N LYS A 552 11.52 11.71 48.14
CA LYS A 552 11.75 12.11 46.75
C LYS A 552 10.81 11.36 45.82
N ILE A 553 10.63 11.89 44.63
CA ILE A 553 9.92 11.20 43.54
C ILE A 553 10.91 11.03 42.41
N ASP A 554 11.51 9.85 42.29
CA ASP A 554 12.53 9.57 41.29
C ASP A 554 12.38 8.18 40.64
N SER A 555 13.44 7.71 39.97
CA SER A 555 13.45 6.42 39.28
C SER A 555 13.17 5.23 40.21
N THR A 556 13.42 5.37 41.51
CA THR A 556 13.17 4.34 42.52
C THR A 556 11.68 4.15 42.76
N ASP A 557 10.90 5.23 42.69
CA ASP A 557 9.43 5.19 42.76
C ASP A 557 8.83 4.64 41.46
N GLN A 558 9.40 5.00 40.30
CA GLN A 558 9.03 4.38 39.03
C GLN A 558 9.21 2.87 39.08
N LEU A 559 10.36 2.40 39.59
CA LEU A 559 10.63 0.98 39.75
C LEU A 559 9.64 0.32 40.73
N SER A 560 9.28 1.01 41.81
CA SER A 560 8.27 0.54 42.77
C SER A 560 6.88 0.41 42.14
N LEU A 561 6.50 1.35 41.27
CA LEU A 561 5.25 1.31 40.52
C LEU A 561 5.24 0.15 39.50
N VAL A 562 6.29 0.00 38.70
CA VAL A 562 6.46 -1.14 37.76
C VAL A 562 6.33 -2.48 38.50
N ASN A 563 7.03 -2.61 39.63
CA ASN A 563 7.02 -3.82 40.44
C ASN A 563 5.63 -4.12 41.00
N SER A 564 4.87 -3.10 41.37
CA SER A 564 3.50 -3.24 41.85
C SER A 564 2.54 -3.67 40.75
N THR A 565 2.68 -3.11 39.53
CA THR A 565 1.94 -3.56 38.34
C THR A 565 2.25 -5.02 38.02
N ALA A 566 3.53 -5.42 38.02
CA ALA A 566 3.95 -6.78 37.71
C ALA A 566 3.46 -7.81 38.74
N LYS A 567 3.40 -7.43 40.02
CA LYS A 567 2.92 -8.28 41.12
C LYS A 567 1.41 -8.19 41.36
N GLN A 568 0.69 -7.34 40.61
CA GLN A 568 -0.73 -7.08 40.79
C GLN A 568 -1.12 -6.76 42.24
N ASN A 569 -0.32 -5.94 42.92
CA ASN A 569 -0.61 -5.47 44.27
C ASN A 569 -0.97 -3.97 44.28
N LEU A 570 -1.55 -3.51 45.39
CA LEU A 570 -2.06 -2.13 45.53
C LEU A 570 -1.00 -1.14 46.05
N ASN A 571 0.28 -1.52 46.11
CA ASN A 571 1.32 -0.58 46.55
C ASN A 571 1.53 0.53 45.52
N GLY A 572 1.32 0.24 44.23
CA GLY A 572 1.40 1.20 43.12
C GLY A 572 0.11 1.96 42.83
N ASP A 573 -0.95 1.76 43.60
CA ASP A 573 -2.23 2.48 43.46
C ASP A 573 -2.06 3.85 44.13
N ILE A 574 -1.55 4.83 43.39
CA ILE A 574 -1.13 6.13 43.91
C ILE A 574 -2.34 6.99 44.27
N ASN A 575 -3.45 6.87 43.53
CA ASN A 575 -4.68 7.64 43.76
C ASN A 575 -5.69 6.94 44.69
N ASP A 576 -5.38 5.74 45.19
CA ASP A 576 -6.22 4.89 46.04
C ASP A 576 -7.57 4.50 45.41
N ASP A 577 -7.63 4.36 44.09
CA ASP A 577 -8.84 3.97 43.34
C ASP A 577 -9.05 2.44 43.28
N LYS A 578 -8.17 1.67 43.92
CA LYS A 578 -8.12 0.20 43.99
C LYS A 578 -7.64 -0.46 42.69
N VAL A 579 -7.04 0.30 41.78
CA VAL A 579 -6.46 -0.21 40.53
C VAL A 579 -5.05 0.37 40.36
N VAL A 580 -4.13 -0.42 39.79
CA VAL A 580 -2.82 0.10 39.34
C VAL A 580 -2.82 0.15 37.82
N ASN A 581 -2.82 1.35 37.25
CA ASN A 581 -2.92 1.55 35.81
C ASN A 581 -2.15 2.79 35.31
N SER A 582 -2.43 3.21 34.07
CA SER A 582 -1.76 4.35 33.43
C SER A 582 -2.00 5.70 34.15
N PHE A 583 -3.05 5.84 34.95
CA PHE A 583 -3.30 7.04 35.74
C PHE A 583 -2.32 7.17 36.90
N ASP A 584 -1.98 6.10 37.61
CA ASP A 584 -0.92 6.11 38.64
C ASP A 584 0.42 6.51 38.04
N TRP A 585 0.72 5.96 36.86
CA TRP A 585 1.88 6.33 36.07
C TRP A 585 1.92 7.82 35.73
N ALA A 586 0.78 8.38 35.30
CA ALA A 586 0.68 9.80 34.97
C ALA A 586 0.87 10.70 36.21
N ILE A 587 0.33 10.31 37.37
CA ILE A 587 0.50 11.04 38.63
C ILE A 587 1.97 11.05 39.04
N LEU A 588 2.64 9.89 39.01
CA LEU A 588 4.06 9.78 39.34
C LEU A 588 4.92 10.63 38.40
N LEU A 589 4.68 10.56 37.09
CA LEU A 589 5.43 11.35 36.09
C LEU A 589 5.20 12.86 36.23
N THR A 590 3.98 13.28 36.56
CA THR A 590 3.64 14.70 36.78
C THR A 590 4.45 15.30 37.94
N ASN A 591 4.80 14.47 38.92
CA ASN A 591 5.53 14.87 40.12
C ASN A 591 7.00 14.44 40.13
N PHE A 592 7.49 13.86 39.04
CA PHE A 592 8.85 13.35 38.94
C PHE A 592 9.90 14.45 39.14
N GLY A 593 10.92 14.15 39.95
CA GLY A 593 12.00 15.07 40.32
C GLY A 593 11.68 16.01 41.49
N LYS A 594 10.47 15.94 42.06
CA LYS A 594 10.12 16.73 43.26
C LYS A 594 10.73 16.10 44.53
N ASN A 595 11.01 16.95 45.50
CA ASN A 595 11.50 16.57 46.83
C ASN A 595 10.55 17.16 47.89
N GLY A 596 10.37 16.48 49.01
CA GLY A 596 9.62 17.02 50.14
C GLY A 596 10.44 18.02 50.97
N ASP A 597 9.81 18.57 52.01
CA ASP A 597 10.37 19.63 52.86
C ASP A 597 11.41 19.15 53.90
#